data_AF-A0A7S1EJX3-F1
#
_entry.id   AF-A0A7S1EJX3-F1
#
_cell.length_a   1.000
_cell.length_b   1.000
_cell.length_c   1.000
_cell.angle_alpha   90.00
_cell.angle_beta   90.00
_cell.angle_gamma   90.00
#
_symmetry.space_group_name_H-M   'P 1'
#
loop_
_entity.id
_entity.type
_entity.pdbx_description
1 polymer ?
#
loop_
_entity_poly.entity_id
_entity_poly.type
_entity_poly.pdbx_seq_one_letter_code
_entity_poly.pdbx_strand_id
1 'polypeptide(L)'
;ENRGPVVDYHSGEVLGEHKGLWFHTVGQRKGLGEACRLHTHRGPWYVAAKDFASNTVFVSNQYDSIDAPRSNFNIENINWIPGACPEGEEMELDIKCRHGAGIHH
;
A
#
# COMPACT_ATOMS: atom_id res chain seq x y z
N GLU A 1 17.78 -6.17 10.32
CA GLU A 1 16.49 -6.78 9.89
C GLU A 1 15.54 -6.74 11.08
N ASN A 2 14.27 -6.40 10.87
CA ASN A 2 13.25 -6.43 11.92
C ASN A 2 12.12 -7.36 11.48
N ARG A 3 12.22 -8.64 11.87
CA ARG A 3 11.29 -9.67 11.38
C ARG A 3 9.93 -9.55 12.03
N GLY A 4 8.90 -9.84 11.26
CA GLY A 4 7.51 -9.73 11.69
C GLY A 4 6.60 -10.63 10.87
N PRO A 5 5.38 -10.89 11.35
CA PRO A 5 4.47 -11.81 10.69
C PRO A 5 3.92 -11.22 9.39
N VAL A 6 3.68 -12.10 8.43
CA VAL A 6 2.86 -11.83 7.25
C VAL A 6 1.52 -12.51 7.45
N VAL A 7 0.45 -11.72 7.42
CA VAL A 7 -0.89 -12.15 7.83
C VAL A 7 -1.87 -11.94 6.68
N ASP A 8 -2.75 -12.90 6.44
CA ASP A 8 -3.89 -12.71 5.54
C ASP A 8 -4.85 -11.66 6.12
N TYR A 9 -5.08 -10.59 5.36
CA TYR A 9 -5.92 -9.47 5.75
C TYR A 9 -7.35 -9.88 6.09
N HIS A 10 -7.88 -10.92 5.44
CA HIS A 10 -9.28 -11.32 5.64
C HIS A 10 -9.46 -12.35 6.76
N SER A 11 -8.59 -13.36 6.81
CA SER A 11 -8.73 -14.46 7.77
C SER A 11 -7.96 -14.23 9.07
N GLY A 12 -6.98 -13.32 9.09
CA GLY A 12 -6.04 -13.19 10.19
C GLY A 12 -5.04 -14.34 10.30
N GLU A 13 -5.03 -15.27 9.32
CA GLU A 13 -4.10 -16.40 9.29
C GLU A 13 -2.66 -15.90 9.07
N VAL A 14 -1.72 -16.38 9.89
CA VAL A 14 -0.30 -16.12 9.68
C VAL A 14 0.20 -17.00 8.53
N LEU A 15 0.59 -16.37 7.43
CA LEU A 15 1.06 -17.06 6.21
C LEU A 15 2.59 -17.26 6.19
N GLY A 16 3.32 -16.49 7.01
CA GLY A 16 4.77 -16.58 7.16
C GLY A 16 5.38 -15.34 7.81
N GLU A 17 6.62 -15.01 7.44
CA GLU A 17 7.39 -13.91 8.03
C GLU A 17 8.08 -13.03 6.98
N HIS A 18 8.22 -11.74 7.29
CA HIS A 18 8.99 -10.78 6.50
C HIS A 18 10.30 -10.38 7.19
N LYS A 19 11.24 -9.78 6.44
CA LYS A 19 12.53 -9.27 6.98
C LYS A 19 12.48 -7.83 7.49
N GLY A 20 11.38 -7.12 7.22
CA GLY A 20 11.11 -5.77 7.73
C GLY A 20 10.04 -5.03 6.92
N LEU A 21 9.22 -4.22 7.59
CA LEU A 21 8.15 -3.42 6.96
C LEU A 21 8.64 -2.51 5.83
N TRP A 22 9.89 -2.04 5.93
CA TRP A 22 10.48 -1.11 4.96
C TRP A 22 10.77 -1.75 3.59
N PHE A 23 10.84 -3.08 3.53
CA PHE A 23 11.03 -3.83 2.28
C PHE A 23 9.73 -4.10 1.53
N HIS A 24 8.60 -3.58 2.06
CA HIS A 24 7.27 -3.82 1.52
C HIS A 24 6.55 -2.52 1.19
N THR A 25 5.92 -2.48 0.01
CA THR A 25 5.09 -1.36 -0.46
C THR A 25 3.65 -1.85 -0.64
N VAL A 26 2.65 -1.08 -0.21
CA VAL A 26 1.24 -1.43 -0.43
C VAL A 26 0.97 -1.57 -1.94
N GLY A 27 0.28 -2.64 -2.34
CA GLY A 27 0.06 -3.04 -3.73
C GLY A 27 1.21 -3.86 -4.35
N GLN A 28 2.29 -4.12 -3.61
CA GLN A 28 3.38 -4.98 -4.09
C GLN A 28 2.91 -6.42 -4.27
N ARG A 29 3.17 -7.00 -5.45
CA ARG A 29 2.95 -8.42 -5.76
C ARG A 29 4.22 -9.27 -5.74
N LYS A 30 5.32 -8.76 -6.29
CA LYS A 30 6.59 -9.50 -6.42
C LYS A 30 7.35 -9.52 -5.10
N GLY A 31 8.10 -10.58 -4.84
CA GLY A 31 8.91 -10.72 -3.62
C GLY A 31 8.15 -11.18 -2.36
N LEU A 32 6.82 -11.35 -2.44
CA LEU A 32 6.02 -11.96 -1.37
C LEU A 32 6.07 -13.49 -1.35
N GLY A 33 6.52 -14.11 -2.45
CA GLY A 33 6.50 -15.56 -2.61
C GLY A 33 7.35 -16.33 -1.60
N GLU A 34 8.37 -15.72 -0.99
CA GLU A 34 9.15 -16.34 0.09
C GLU A 34 8.36 -16.36 1.40
N ALA A 35 7.67 -15.25 1.72
CA ALA A 35 6.86 -15.13 2.93
C ALA A 35 5.55 -15.93 2.83
N CYS A 36 4.91 -16.00 1.67
CA CYS A 36 3.66 -16.73 1.46
C CYS A 36 3.86 -18.07 0.73
N ARG A 37 5.06 -18.66 0.79
CA ARG A 37 5.46 -19.79 -0.08
C ARG A 37 4.50 -20.99 -0.02
N LEU A 38 3.98 -21.28 1.17
CA LEU A 38 3.07 -22.40 1.42
C LEU A 38 1.63 -22.12 0.93
N HIS A 39 1.29 -20.85 0.69
CA HIS A 39 -0.06 -20.40 0.37
C HIS A 39 -0.20 -19.92 -1.08
N THR A 40 0.76 -20.27 -1.95
CA THR A 40 0.76 -19.91 -3.38
C THR A 40 -0.40 -20.56 -4.17
N HIS A 41 -0.93 -21.69 -3.69
CA HIS A 41 -2.09 -22.37 -4.26
C HIS A 41 -3.39 -21.55 -4.20
N ARG A 42 -3.45 -20.52 -3.34
CA ARG A 42 -4.63 -19.65 -3.18
C ARG A 42 -4.65 -18.44 -4.12
N GLY A 43 -3.68 -18.36 -5.03
CA GLY A 43 -3.56 -17.27 -5.99
C GLY A 43 -2.45 -16.28 -5.64
N PRO A 44 -2.31 -15.20 -6.45
CA PRO A 44 -1.29 -14.20 -6.22
C PRO A 44 -1.61 -13.37 -4.97
N TRP A 45 -0.60 -13.15 -4.13
CA TRP A 45 -0.70 -12.29 -2.96
C TRP A 45 -0.20 -10.87 -3.27
N TYR A 46 -0.83 -9.89 -2.64
CA TYR A 46 -0.47 -8.48 -2.71
C TYR A 46 -0.40 -7.90 -1.29
N VAL A 47 0.49 -6.94 -1.04
CA VAL A 47 0.51 -6.21 0.23
C VAL A 47 -0.73 -5.33 0.34
N ALA A 48 -1.64 -5.65 1.25
CA ALA A 48 -2.86 -4.89 1.50
C ALA A 48 -2.60 -3.70 2.44
N ALA A 49 -1.85 -3.93 3.51
CA ALA A 49 -1.56 -2.93 4.53
C ALA A 49 -0.28 -3.25 5.30
N LYS A 50 0.21 -2.26 6.06
CA LYS A 50 1.33 -2.40 6.99
C LYS A 50 0.92 -1.80 8.32
N ASP A 51 1.14 -2.53 9.40
CA ASP A 51 0.97 -2.02 10.75
C ASP A 51 2.33 -1.90 11.44
N PHE A 52 2.71 -0.66 11.74
CA PHE A 52 3.95 -0.33 12.41
C PHE A 52 3.93 -0.66 13.91
N ALA A 53 2.75 -0.65 14.55
CA ALA A 53 2.64 -0.94 15.97
C ALA A 53 2.89 -2.42 16.27
N SER A 54 2.31 -3.31 15.46
CA SER A 54 2.51 -4.77 15.58
C SER A 54 3.66 -5.32 14.75
N ASN A 55 4.33 -4.48 13.93
CA ASN A 55 5.34 -4.91 12.96
C ASN A 55 4.80 -6.00 12.01
N THR A 56 3.58 -5.82 11.49
CA THR A 56 2.89 -6.82 10.67
C THR A 56 2.69 -6.33 9.23
N VAL A 57 2.93 -7.21 8.25
CA VAL A 57 2.53 -7.01 6.86
C VAL A 57 1.26 -7.78 6.60
N PHE A 58 0.20 -7.07 6.22
CA PHE A 58 -1.03 -7.71 5.78
C PHE A 58 -1.02 -7.92 4.27
N VAL A 59 -1.42 -9.11 3.83
CA VAL A 59 -1.51 -9.48 2.43
C VAL A 59 -2.90 -9.99 2.08
N SER A 60 -3.29 -9.87 0.81
CA SER A 60 -4.55 -10.43 0.31
C SER A 60 -4.37 -11.00 -1.09
N ASN A 61 -5.09 -12.07 -1.38
CA ASN A 61 -5.26 -12.64 -2.71
C ASN A 61 -6.47 -12.06 -3.47
N GLN A 62 -7.22 -11.17 -2.83
CA GLN A 62 -8.37 -10.44 -3.37
C GLN A 62 -8.06 -8.93 -3.36
N TYR A 63 -6.86 -8.55 -3.82
CA TYR A 63 -6.42 -7.15 -3.73
C TYR A 63 -7.37 -6.17 -4.43
N ASP A 64 -7.99 -6.57 -5.54
CA ASP A 64 -8.96 -5.74 -6.26
C ASP A 64 -10.19 -5.36 -5.42
N SER A 65 -10.54 -6.15 -4.38
CA SER A 65 -11.63 -5.80 -3.44
C SER A 65 -11.16 -4.94 -2.27
N ILE A 66 -9.85 -4.87 -2.01
CA ILE A 66 -9.22 -4.02 -0.99
C ILE A 66 -8.77 -2.68 -1.55
N ASP A 67 -8.37 -2.64 -2.83
CA ASP A 67 -8.11 -1.43 -3.61
C ASP A 67 -9.46 -0.74 -3.96
N ALA A 68 -10.34 -0.64 -2.95
CA ALA A 68 -11.46 0.25 -2.99
C ALA A 68 -10.91 1.65 -3.34
N PRO A 69 -11.55 2.37 -4.27
CA PRO A 69 -11.08 3.67 -4.70
C PRO A 69 -10.94 4.57 -3.47
N ARG A 70 -9.68 4.87 -3.12
CA ARG A 70 -9.39 5.87 -2.08
C ARG A 70 -9.69 7.23 -2.69
N SER A 71 -10.83 7.79 -2.33
CA SER A 71 -11.27 9.11 -2.79
C SER A 71 -10.70 10.27 -1.98
N ASN A 72 -9.99 9.99 -0.89
CA ASN A 72 -9.32 11.00 -0.07
C ASN A 72 -7.94 10.51 0.38
N PHE A 73 -7.02 11.46 0.51
CA PHE A 73 -5.71 11.29 1.13
C PHE A 73 -5.19 12.65 1.59
N ASN A 74 -4.39 12.65 2.65
CA ASN A 74 -3.74 13.86 3.15
C ASN A 74 -2.36 13.99 2.51
N ILE A 75 -2.00 15.22 2.14
CA ILE A 75 -0.68 15.56 1.60
C ILE A 75 -0.06 16.58 2.54
N GLU A 76 1.22 16.41 2.84
CA GLU A 76 2.02 17.36 3.61
C GLU A 76 3.22 17.80 2.76
N ASN A 77 3.86 18.91 3.13
CA ASN A 77 5.06 19.44 2.46
C ASN A 77 4.86 19.71 0.95
N ILE A 78 3.75 20.34 0.58
CA ILE A 78 3.45 20.72 -0.80
C ILE A 78 4.45 21.78 -1.27
N ASN A 79 5.09 21.53 -2.41
CA ASN A 79 5.97 22.49 -3.06
C ASN A 79 5.26 23.14 -4.26
N TRP A 80 4.99 24.44 -4.14
CA TRP A 80 4.34 25.23 -5.20
C TRP A 80 5.39 25.82 -6.14
N ILE A 81 5.33 25.51 -7.44
CA ILE A 81 6.29 26.05 -8.44
C ILE A 81 6.25 27.59 -8.53
N PRO A 82 5.09 28.27 -8.44
CA PRO A 82 5.04 29.73 -8.36
C PRO A 82 5.59 30.31 -7.04
N GLY A 83 5.98 29.47 -6.09
CA GLY A 83 6.58 29.88 -4.81
C GLY A 83 5.56 30.18 -3.70
N ALA A 84 4.27 30.29 -4.02
CA ALA A 84 3.20 30.51 -3.05
C ALA A 84 2.03 29.55 -3.30
N CYS A 85 1.36 29.18 -2.22
CA CYS A 85 0.07 28.51 -2.28
C CYS A 85 -0.95 29.45 -2.95
N PRO A 86 -1.74 28.98 -3.92
CA PRO A 86 -2.85 29.77 -4.45
C PRO A 86 -3.82 30.15 -3.33
N GLU A 87 -4.48 31.30 -3.48
CA GLU A 87 -5.44 31.79 -2.49
C GLU A 87 -6.73 30.96 -2.53
N GLY A 88 -7.25 30.59 -1.35
CA GLY A 88 -8.49 29.82 -1.21
C GLY A 88 -8.40 28.77 -0.10
N GLU A 89 -9.54 28.44 0.52
CA GLU A 89 -9.64 27.33 1.48
C GLU A 89 -9.89 25.99 0.77
N GLU A 90 -10.47 26.02 -0.43
CA GLU A 90 -10.75 24.85 -1.27
C GLU A 90 -10.32 25.12 -2.72
N MET A 91 -9.75 24.11 -3.37
CA MET A 91 -9.30 24.16 -4.76
C MET A 91 -9.59 22.85 -5.48
N GLU A 92 -10.07 22.95 -6.72
CA GLU A 92 -10.11 21.81 -7.64
C GLU A 92 -8.77 21.68 -8.37
N LEU A 93 -8.16 20.50 -8.30
CA LEU A 93 -6.85 20.20 -8.88
C LEU A 93 -6.88 18.81 -9.53
N ASP A 94 -6.26 18.67 -10.70
CA ASP A 94 -5.95 17.36 -11.27
C ASP A 94 -4.71 16.78 -10.57
N ILE A 95 -4.81 15.57 -10.02
CA ILE A 95 -3.71 14.95 -9.25
C ILE A 95 -3.19 13.70 -9.96
N LYS A 96 -1.87 13.57 -9.98
CA LYS A 96 -1.16 12.39 -10.46
C LYS A 96 -0.44 11.69 -9.31
N CYS A 97 -1.04 10.62 -8.78
CA CYS A 97 -0.52 9.92 -7.61
C CYS A 97 0.66 8.96 -7.90
N ARG A 98 0.92 8.60 -9.16
CA ARG A 98 1.99 7.66 -9.53
C ARG A 98 2.68 8.06 -10.84
N HIS A 99 3.96 7.72 -10.97
CA HIS A 99 4.67 7.80 -12.24
C HIS A 99 4.13 6.73 -13.22
N GLY A 100 3.26 7.16 -14.13
CA GLY A 100 2.59 6.38 -15.16
C GLY A 100 1.79 7.33 -16.06
N ALA A 101 1.25 6.89 -17.19
CA ALA A 101 0.58 7.79 -18.15
C ALA A 101 -0.78 8.33 -17.65
N GLY A 102 -1.41 7.70 -16.66
CA GLY A 102 -2.76 8.05 -16.20
C GLY A 102 -2.81 9.29 -15.30
N ILE A 103 -3.73 10.20 -15.61
CA ILE A 103 -4.21 11.27 -14.72
C ILE A 103 -5.53 10.76 -14.11
N HIS A 104 -5.74 11.00 -12.81
CA HIS A 104 -7.01 10.69 -12.15
C HIS A 104 -7.77 12.00 -11.94
N HIS A 105 -9.06 12.00 -12.26
CA HIS A 105 -10.01 13.09 -12.03
C HIS A 105 -10.74 12.88 -10.70
#